data_AF-A0A9X8E1L6-F1
#
_entry.id   AF-A0A9X8E1L6-F1
#
_cell.length_a   1.000
_cell.length_b   1.000
_cell.length_c   1.000
_cell.angle_alpha   90.00
_cell.angle_beta   90.00
_cell.angle_gamma   90.00
#
_symmetry.space_group_name_H-M   'P 1'
#
loop_
_entity.id
_entity.type
_entity.pdbx_description
1 polymer ?
#
loop_
_entity_poly.entity_id
_entity_poly.type
_entity_poly.pdbx_seq_one_letter_code
_entity_poly.pdbx_strand_id
1 'polypeptide(L)'
;MADVVLRQRGLVEIMASYQLGSVEDLVPFSLKWNRLDKYRESDVPWKWACIFHSYLDGLTSTKRRDVLHLLAKHIPERLTPTVLDIAAERGALDVLQFCTSCPEFRCTADAIDYAATEGHFKLVHFLHTHRAEGCTTRAMNGAASRGHMEIVAYLHANRTEGCTVYAMDGAAAHGHLDVLTFLHNHRHEGCTTQAIDLAARNGHLDIVKFLHEHRSEGCTADALTYALMCGKLDVAAYLQSVRAEGCGDDALYGAAWTGSLETVKFLCTGAQLQPYHPKVITAAASRGHIQVVLYLQSVYSTHVSWSSWCMHVVYAIAKHAWLQLNRATLLSDQRMD
;
A
#
# COMPACT_ATOMS: atom_id res chain seq x y z
N MET A 1 -2.79 -27.70 -30.55
CA MET A 1 -2.29 -27.35 -29.20
C MET A 1 -0.85 -27.81 -28.95
N ALA A 2 -0.41 -28.97 -29.45
CA ALA A 2 0.99 -29.43 -29.33
C ALA A 2 1.99 -28.68 -30.24
N ASP A 3 1.52 -28.09 -31.34
CA ASP A 3 2.39 -27.59 -32.42
C ASP A 3 3.03 -26.21 -32.18
N VAL A 4 2.56 -25.46 -31.16
CA VAL A 4 3.12 -24.15 -30.78
C VAL A 4 4.22 -24.30 -29.74
N VAL A 5 4.08 -25.28 -28.84
CA VAL A 5 5.04 -25.59 -27.76
C VAL A 5 6.39 -26.02 -28.34
N LEU A 6 6.38 -26.72 -29.48
CA LEU A 6 7.56 -27.27 -30.14
C LEU A 6 8.31 -26.26 -31.04
N ARG A 7 7.80 -25.03 -31.22
CA ARG A 7 8.45 -24.02 -32.08
C ARG A 7 9.43 -23.10 -31.35
N GLN A 8 9.43 -23.09 -30.03
CA GLN A 8 10.38 -22.30 -29.26
C GLN A 8 11.60 -23.16 -28.91
N ARG A 9 12.74 -22.87 -29.59
CA ARG A 9 14.01 -23.61 -29.51
C ARG A 9 14.43 -23.94 -28.07
N GLY A 10 14.35 -22.95 -27.18
CA GLY A 10 14.77 -23.10 -25.79
C GLY A 10 13.98 -24.14 -24.98
N LEU A 11 12.66 -24.25 -25.19
CA LEU A 11 11.83 -25.21 -24.44
C LEU A 11 12.06 -26.65 -24.90
N VAL A 12 12.23 -26.86 -26.20
CA VAL A 12 12.55 -28.17 -26.77
C VAL A 12 13.95 -28.61 -26.35
N GLU A 13 14.93 -27.71 -26.31
CA GLU A 13 16.28 -27.98 -25.82
C GLU A 13 16.29 -28.29 -24.32
N ILE A 14 15.50 -27.57 -23.51
CA ILE A 14 15.26 -27.89 -22.09
C ILE A 14 14.71 -29.31 -21.95
N MET A 15 13.63 -29.64 -22.65
CA MET A 15 12.97 -30.94 -22.57
C MET A 15 13.86 -32.08 -23.10
N ALA A 16 14.69 -31.82 -24.11
CA ALA A 16 15.61 -32.79 -24.70
C ALA A 16 16.88 -33.01 -23.86
N SER A 17 17.31 -32.01 -23.08
CA SER A 17 18.53 -32.07 -22.27
C SER A 17 18.43 -32.94 -21.00
N TYR A 18 17.23 -33.43 -20.65
CA TYR A 18 16.98 -34.14 -19.39
C TYR A 18 16.67 -35.64 -19.63
N GLN A 19 17.67 -36.51 -19.40
CA GLN A 19 17.52 -37.98 -19.51
C GLN A 19 17.40 -38.72 -18.15
N LEU A 20 17.33 -38.01 -17.02
CA LEU A 20 17.30 -38.62 -15.68
C LEU A 20 16.28 -37.93 -14.76
N GLY A 21 14.98 -38.14 -15.01
CA GLY A 21 13.91 -38.02 -13.99
C GLY A 21 13.30 -36.63 -13.74
N SER A 22 12.01 -36.51 -14.08
CA SER A 22 11.05 -35.42 -13.79
C SER A 22 11.04 -34.22 -14.75
N VAL A 23 10.63 -34.47 -16.01
CA VAL A 23 10.04 -33.43 -16.89
C VAL A 23 8.72 -32.90 -16.30
N GLU A 24 8.03 -33.68 -15.46
CA GLU A 24 6.73 -33.33 -14.86
C GLU A 24 6.76 -32.01 -14.08
N ASP A 25 7.84 -31.74 -13.36
CA ASP A 25 7.94 -30.52 -12.57
C ASP A 25 7.84 -29.28 -13.45
N LEU A 26 8.36 -29.29 -14.70
CA LEU A 26 8.30 -28.16 -15.63
C LEU A 26 7.05 -28.15 -16.52
N VAL A 27 6.16 -29.15 -16.43
CA VAL A 27 4.90 -29.18 -17.20
C VAL A 27 3.97 -28.02 -16.82
N PRO A 28 3.72 -27.71 -15.53
CA PRO A 28 2.98 -26.51 -15.15
C PRO A 28 3.64 -25.21 -15.63
N PHE A 29 4.98 -25.21 -15.71
CA PHE A 29 5.80 -24.07 -16.14
C PHE A 29 5.62 -23.79 -17.64
N SER A 30 5.65 -24.84 -18.49
CA SER A 30 5.46 -24.73 -19.95
C SER A 30 4.02 -24.38 -20.36
N LEU A 31 3.01 -24.80 -19.58
CA LEU A 31 1.61 -24.44 -19.86
C LEU A 31 1.31 -22.96 -19.61
N LYS A 32 1.90 -22.37 -18.57
CA LYS A 32 1.77 -20.94 -18.26
C LYS A 32 2.58 -20.08 -19.23
N TRP A 33 3.70 -20.60 -19.72
CA TRP A 33 4.55 -19.96 -20.74
C TRP A 33 3.79 -19.58 -22.01
N ASN A 34 2.98 -20.49 -22.56
CA ASN A 34 2.19 -20.24 -23.78
C ASN A 34 1.16 -19.10 -23.65
N ARG A 35 0.89 -18.64 -22.43
CA ARG A 35 -0.05 -17.53 -22.18
C ARG A 35 0.65 -16.17 -22.24
N LEU A 36 1.99 -16.12 -22.27
CA LEU A 36 2.75 -14.87 -22.31
C LEU A 36 2.55 -14.09 -23.62
N ASP A 37 2.38 -14.81 -24.74
CA ASP A 37 2.15 -14.21 -26.07
C ASP A 37 0.82 -13.43 -26.17
N LYS A 38 -0.06 -13.54 -25.16
CA LYS A 38 -1.32 -12.80 -25.09
C LYS A 38 -1.18 -11.41 -24.45
N TYR A 39 -0.04 -11.11 -23.84
CA TYR A 39 0.21 -9.83 -23.17
C TYR A 39 0.93 -8.85 -24.11
N ARG A 40 0.83 -7.56 -23.79
CA ARG A 40 1.61 -6.53 -24.48
C ARG A 40 3.09 -6.79 -24.24
N GLU A 41 3.93 -6.59 -25.24
CA GLU A 41 5.38 -6.87 -25.16
C GLU A 41 6.07 -6.20 -23.96
N SER A 42 5.62 -4.98 -23.59
CA SER A 42 6.10 -4.26 -22.41
C SER A 42 5.85 -4.97 -21.07
N ASP A 43 4.77 -5.74 -21.00
CA ASP A 43 4.28 -6.35 -19.76
C ASP A 43 4.83 -7.78 -19.59
N VAL A 44 5.37 -8.35 -20.67
CA VAL A 44 5.89 -9.71 -20.71
C VAL A 44 6.97 -9.96 -19.66
N PRO A 45 8.00 -9.10 -19.45
CA PRO A 45 9.04 -9.35 -18.44
C PRO A 45 8.48 -9.43 -17.01
N TRP A 46 7.57 -8.52 -16.65
CA TRP A 46 6.96 -8.51 -15.33
C TRP A 46 6.05 -9.72 -15.11
N LYS A 47 5.21 -10.04 -16.12
CA LYS A 47 4.31 -11.20 -16.03
C LYS A 47 5.09 -12.51 -15.97
N TRP A 48 6.19 -12.55 -16.72
CA TRP A 48 7.15 -13.64 -16.71
C TRP A 48 7.75 -13.82 -15.31
N ALA A 49 8.27 -12.76 -14.69
CA ALA A 49 8.79 -12.80 -13.33
C ALA A 49 7.75 -13.33 -12.33
N CYS A 50 6.50 -12.89 -12.43
CA CYS A 50 5.42 -13.37 -11.56
C CYS A 50 5.16 -14.88 -11.69
N ILE A 51 5.14 -15.40 -12.91
CA ILE A 51 4.95 -16.83 -13.19
C ILE A 51 6.17 -17.63 -12.70
N PHE A 52 7.36 -17.13 -13.03
CA PHE A 52 8.63 -17.72 -12.65
C PHE A 52 8.74 -17.90 -11.14
N HIS A 53 8.55 -16.83 -10.38
CA HIS A 53 8.63 -16.88 -8.93
C HIS A 53 7.53 -17.71 -8.29
N SER A 54 6.27 -17.56 -8.73
CA SER A 54 5.16 -18.40 -8.25
C SER A 54 5.41 -19.89 -8.45
N TYR A 55 6.15 -20.25 -9.48
CA TYR A 55 6.54 -21.63 -9.73
C TYR A 55 7.68 -22.06 -8.82
N LEU A 56 8.74 -21.25 -8.68
CA LEU A 56 9.85 -21.55 -7.78
C LEU A 56 9.43 -21.65 -6.30
N ASP A 57 8.42 -20.89 -5.87
CA ASP A 57 7.86 -20.94 -4.52
C ASP A 57 7.27 -22.31 -4.17
N GLY A 58 6.79 -23.07 -5.17
CA GLY A 58 6.26 -24.42 -4.99
C GLY A 58 7.32 -25.53 -4.98
N LEU A 59 8.59 -25.20 -5.21
CA LEU A 59 9.67 -26.18 -5.32
C LEU A 59 10.54 -26.25 -4.05
N THR A 60 11.15 -27.41 -3.81
CA THR A 60 12.22 -27.55 -2.81
C THR A 60 13.47 -26.79 -3.25
N SER A 61 14.34 -26.41 -2.30
CA SER A 61 15.58 -25.66 -2.60
C SER A 61 16.51 -26.35 -3.60
N THR A 62 16.58 -27.69 -3.56
CA THR A 62 17.35 -28.50 -4.52
C THR A 62 16.77 -28.39 -5.93
N LYS A 63 15.47 -28.65 -6.08
CA LYS A 63 14.77 -28.55 -7.38
C LYS A 63 14.83 -27.14 -7.96
N ARG A 64 14.69 -26.13 -7.10
CA ARG A 64 14.79 -24.72 -7.51
C ARG A 64 16.16 -24.42 -8.13
N ARG A 65 17.24 -24.92 -7.53
CA ARG A 65 18.59 -24.78 -8.07
C ARG A 65 18.76 -25.50 -9.42
N ASP A 66 18.23 -26.70 -9.56
CA ASP A 66 18.29 -27.46 -10.81
C ASP A 66 17.55 -26.73 -11.95
N VAL A 67 16.37 -26.20 -11.66
CA VAL A 67 15.59 -25.37 -12.61
C VAL A 67 16.35 -24.10 -12.98
N LEU A 68 17.00 -23.43 -12.03
CA LEU A 68 17.81 -22.24 -12.31
C LEU A 68 18.99 -22.56 -13.25
N HIS A 69 19.72 -23.66 -13.00
CA HIS A 69 20.80 -24.11 -13.88
C HIS A 69 20.31 -24.43 -15.29
N LEU A 70 19.16 -25.09 -15.40
CA LEU A 70 18.54 -25.44 -16.67
C LEU A 70 18.14 -24.21 -17.48
N LEU A 71 17.50 -23.22 -16.83
CA LEU A 71 17.10 -21.97 -17.46
C LEU A 71 18.31 -21.14 -17.88
N ALA A 72 19.32 -21.03 -17.03
CA ALA A 72 20.56 -20.32 -17.36
C ALA A 72 21.27 -20.94 -18.58
N LYS A 73 21.27 -22.28 -18.69
CA LYS A 73 21.94 -23.00 -19.78
C LYS A 73 21.20 -22.90 -21.12
N HIS A 74 19.87 -23.01 -21.10
CA HIS A 74 19.08 -23.19 -22.31
C HIS A 74 18.25 -21.97 -22.71
N ILE A 75 17.93 -21.07 -21.78
CA ILE A 75 17.14 -19.86 -22.03
C ILE A 75 17.66 -18.67 -21.21
N PRO A 76 18.94 -18.27 -21.39
CA PRO A 76 19.53 -17.16 -20.63
C PRO A 76 18.83 -15.82 -20.90
N GLU A 77 18.25 -15.62 -22.09
CA GLU A 77 17.60 -14.35 -22.47
C GLU A 77 16.35 -14.01 -21.64
N ARG A 78 15.81 -14.99 -20.89
CA ARG A 78 14.63 -14.81 -20.03
C ARG A 78 14.99 -14.52 -18.57
N LEU A 79 16.24 -14.66 -18.18
CA LEU A 79 16.76 -14.18 -16.89
C LEU A 79 17.19 -12.71 -17.03
N THR A 80 16.23 -11.87 -17.39
CA THR A 80 16.46 -10.43 -17.58
C THR A 80 16.68 -9.74 -16.22
N PRO A 81 17.33 -8.56 -16.20
CA PRO A 81 17.50 -7.79 -14.96
C PRO A 81 16.17 -7.58 -14.21
N THR A 82 15.08 -7.26 -14.92
CA THR A 82 13.74 -7.11 -14.34
C THR A 82 13.25 -8.35 -13.59
N VAL A 83 13.52 -9.55 -14.09
CA VAL A 83 13.11 -10.80 -13.41
C VAL A 83 13.89 -11.00 -12.12
N LEU A 84 15.17 -10.62 -12.13
CA LEU A 84 16.05 -10.67 -10.96
C LEU A 84 15.72 -9.58 -9.94
N ASP A 85 15.35 -8.39 -10.39
CA ASP A 85 14.92 -7.30 -9.52
C ASP A 85 13.59 -7.65 -8.83
N ILE A 86 12.65 -8.28 -9.55
CA ILE A 86 11.41 -8.83 -8.95
C ILE A 86 11.71 -10.05 -8.05
N ALA A 87 12.80 -10.80 -8.31
CA ALA A 87 13.26 -11.81 -7.37
C ALA A 87 13.67 -11.18 -6.04
N ALA A 88 14.26 -9.98 -6.10
CA ALA A 88 14.65 -9.23 -4.94
C ALA A 88 13.43 -8.72 -4.15
N GLU A 89 12.41 -8.24 -4.86
CA GLU A 89 11.11 -7.85 -4.28
C GLU A 89 10.47 -8.99 -3.48
N ARG A 90 10.58 -10.25 -3.95
CA ARG A 90 10.03 -11.43 -3.26
C ARG A 90 10.95 -12.05 -2.21
N GLY A 91 12.17 -11.52 -2.05
CA GLY A 91 13.14 -12.06 -1.10
C GLY A 91 13.74 -13.39 -1.51
N ALA A 92 13.75 -13.71 -2.81
CA ALA A 92 14.31 -14.96 -3.35
C ALA A 92 15.85 -14.93 -3.35
N LEU A 93 16.43 -15.05 -2.15
CA LEU A 93 17.87 -14.98 -1.91
C LEU A 93 18.65 -16.07 -2.68
N ASP A 94 18.08 -17.26 -2.83
CA ASP A 94 18.69 -18.36 -3.56
C ASP A 94 18.82 -18.09 -5.06
N VAL A 95 17.82 -17.47 -5.68
CA VAL A 95 17.88 -17.01 -7.08
C VAL A 95 19.02 -16.01 -7.26
N LEU A 96 19.16 -15.07 -6.32
CA LEU A 96 20.19 -14.03 -6.41
C LEU A 96 21.60 -14.53 -6.01
N GLN A 97 21.69 -15.52 -5.12
CA GLN A 97 22.92 -16.26 -4.84
C GLN A 97 23.38 -17.06 -6.05
N PHE A 98 22.45 -17.69 -6.77
CA PHE A 98 22.75 -18.38 -8.02
C PHE A 98 23.36 -17.43 -9.06
N CYS A 99 22.80 -16.23 -9.23
CA CYS A 99 23.36 -15.22 -10.14
C CYS A 99 24.78 -14.78 -9.78
N THR A 100 25.22 -14.92 -8.52
CA THR A 100 26.61 -14.62 -8.13
C THR A 100 27.60 -15.64 -8.70
N SER A 101 27.15 -16.86 -8.97
CA SER A 101 27.96 -17.90 -9.64
C SER A 101 28.03 -17.70 -11.17
N CYS A 102 27.19 -16.83 -11.74
CA CYS A 102 27.04 -16.61 -13.18
C CYS A 102 27.05 -15.09 -13.49
N PRO A 103 28.24 -14.48 -13.70
CA PRO A 103 28.40 -13.01 -13.77
C PRO A 103 27.73 -12.34 -14.98
N GLU A 104 27.23 -13.14 -15.92
CA GLU A 104 26.41 -12.72 -17.06
C GLU A 104 25.02 -12.23 -16.64
N PHE A 105 24.49 -12.69 -15.51
CA PHE A 105 23.18 -12.29 -15.00
C PHE A 105 23.30 -11.12 -14.02
N ARG A 106 22.84 -9.95 -14.46
CA ARG A 106 22.94 -8.70 -13.69
C ARG A 106 21.58 -8.20 -13.22
N CYS A 107 21.52 -7.82 -11.94
CA CYS A 107 20.45 -7.02 -11.38
C CYS A 107 20.65 -5.55 -11.77
N THR A 108 19.64 -4.72 -11.53
CA THR A 108 19.81 -3.26 -11.52
C THR A 108 19.85 -2.74 -10.08
N ALA A 109 19.96 -1.42 -9.92
CA ALA A 109 19.82 -0.76 -8.61
C ALA A 109 18.44 -1.03 -7.98
N ASP A 110 17.43 -1.35 -8.80
CA ASP A 110 16.07 -1.64 -8.33
C ASP A 110 16.02 -2.89 -7.44
N ALA A 111 16.97 -3.83 -7.55
CA ALA A 111 17.00 -5.02 -6.70
C ALA A 111 17.13 -4.66 -5.20
N ILE A 112 18.05 -3.75 -4.84
CA ILE A 112 18.16 -3.29 -3.45
C ILE A 112 16.96 -2.41 -3.09
N ASP A 113 16.47 -1.58 -4.02
CA ASP A 113 15.31 -0.73 -3.76
C ASP A 113 14.06 -1.54 -3.39
N TYR A 114 13.76 -2.60 -4.15
CA TYR A 114 12.63 -3.50 -3.87
C TYR A 114 12.86 -4.35 -2.62
N ALA A 115 14.05 -4.95 -2.47
CA ALA A 115 14.36 -5.76 -1.29
C ALA A 115 14.31 -4.93 0.01
N ALA A 116 14.73 -3.66 -0.05
CA ALA A 116 14.64 -2.72 1.07
C ALA A 116 13.19 -2.34 1.38
N THR A 117 12.39 -2.10 0.34
CA THR A 117 10.96 -1.77 0.48
C THR A 117 10.18 -2.92 1.12
N GLU A 118 10.45 -4.18 0.76
CA GLU A 118 9.74 -5.36 1.31
C GLU A 118 10.36 -5.94 2.59
N GLY A 119 11.42 -5.34 3.11
CA GLY A 119 11.96 -5.72 4.43
C GLY A 119 12.93 -6.91 4.41
N HIS A 120 13.47 -7.27 3.25
CA HIS A 120 14.38 -8.40 3.09
C HIS A 120 15.82 -8.05 3.48
N PHE A 121 16.08 -7.76 4.76
CA PHE A 121 17.39 -7.31 5.26
C PHE A 121 18.56 -8.22 4.86
N LYS A 122 18.41 -9.55 5.01
CA LYS A 122 19.45 -10.53 4.60
C LYS A 122 19.81 -10.40 3.13
N LEU A 123 18.82 -10.10 2.30
CA LEU A 123 19.01 -9.93 0.87
C LEU A 123 19.68 -8.58 0.56
N VAL A 124 19.24 -7.50 1.21
CA VAL A 124 19.88 -6.19 1.10
C VAL A 124 21.36 -6.27 1.46
N HIS A 125 21.70 -6.93 2.58
CA HIS A 125 23.07 -7.14 2.99
C HIS A 125 23.86 -7.98 1.98
N PHE A 126 23.26 -9.06 1.45
CA PHE A 126 23.88 -9.90 0.42
C PHE A 126 24.17 -9.11 -0.86
N LEU A 127 23.19 -8.38 -1.39
CA LEU A 127 23.33 -7.57 -2.61
C LEU A 127 24.35 -6.45 -2.41
N HIS A 128 24.38 -5.81 -1.25
CA HIS A 128 25.36 -4.78 -0.92
C HIS A 128 26.80 -5.30 -0.92
N THR A 129 27.02 -6.51 -0.39
CA THR A 129 28.37 -7.10 -0.20
C THR A 129 28.91 -7.79 -1.44
N HIS A 130 28.03 -8.39 -2.24
CA HIS A 130 28.44 -9.24 -3.37
C HIS A 130 28.25 -8.56 -4.73
N ARG A 131 27.63 -7.38 -4.79
CA ARG A 131 27.34 -6.70 -6.05
C ARG A 131 27.62 -5.20 -6.04
N ALA A 132 27.82 -4.65 -7.23
CA ALA A 132 28.31 -3.29 -7.44
C ALA A 132 27.25 -2.31 -8.00
N GLU A 133 26.04 -2.78 -8.32
CA GLU A 133 25.01 -1.92 -8.95
C GLU A 133 24.47 -0.83 -8.02
N GLY A 134 24.64 -0.97 -6.70
CA GLY A 134 24.21 0.01 -5.72
C GLY A 134 22.70 0.00 -5.50
N CYS A 135 22.18 1.11 -4.99
CA CYS A 135 20.73 1.35 -4.85
C CYS A 135 20.42 2.80 -5.22
N THR A 136 19.15 3.21 -5.12
CA THR A 136 18.76 4.61 -5.24
C THR A 136 18.20 5.13 -3.91
N THR A 137 17.74 6.39 -3.89
CA THR A 137 17.00 6.93 -2.74
C THR A 137 15.71 6.16 -2.46
N ARG A 138 15.19 5.39 -3.43
CA ARG A 138 13.99 4.57 -3.27
C ARG A 138 14.17 3.48 -2.21
N ALA A 139 15.36 2.90 -2.06
CA ALA A 139 15.62 1.90 -1.02
C ALA A 139 15.29 2.42 0.38
N MET A 140 15.85 3.58 0.76
CA MET A 140 15.60 4.14 2.09
C MET A 140 14.19 4.71 2.22
N ASN A 141 13.64 5.32 1.15
CA ASN A 141 12.26 5.80 1.15
C ASN A 141 11.25 4.67 1.36
N GLY A 142 11.39 3.56 0.64
CA GLY A 142 10.51 2.40 0.73
C GLY A 142 10.65 1.69 2.07
N ALA A 143 11.89 1.45 2.52
CA ALA A 143 12.15 0.88 3.84
C ALA A 143 11.54 1.74 4.96
N ALA A 144 11.65 3.07 4.87
CA ALA A 144 11.07 3.97 5.85
C ALA A 144 9.54 3.95 5.83
N SER A 145 8.93 3.98 4.64
CA SER A 145 7.48 3.91 4.49
C SER A 145 6.87 2.59 4.99
N ARG A 146 7.65 1.52 5.07
CA ARG A 146 7.22 0.20 5.57
C ARG A 146 7.70 -0.11 6.99
N GLY A 147 8.43 0.81 7.63
CA GLY A 147 8.86 0.65 9.02
C GLY A 147 10.05 -0.30 9.20
N HIS A 148 10.85 -0.52 8.16
CA HIS A 148 12.01 -1.41 8.21
C HIS A 148 13.24 -0.70 8.80
N MET A 149 13.18 -0.40 10.10
CA MET A 149 14.19 0.38 10.82
C MET A 149 15.62 -0.19 10.70
N GLU A 150 15.80 -1.51 10.75
CA GLU A 150 17.10 -2.15 10.55
C GLU A 150 17.72 -1.85 9.18
N ILE A 151 16.90 -1.84 8.13
CA ILE A 151 17.32 -1.53 6.77
C ILE A 151 17.64 -0.04 6.65
N VAL A 152 16.82 0.84 7.23
CA VAL A 152 17.06 2.29 7.23
C VAL A 152 18.40 2.61 7.90
N ALA A 153 18.66 2.06 9.09
CA ALA A 153 19.92 2.25 9.80
C ALA A 153 21.13 1.71 9.00
N TYR A 154 20.97 0.52 8.40
CA TYR A 154 22.03 -0.08 7.59
C TYR A 154 22.35 0.73 6.34
N LEU A 155 21.33 1.15 5.58
CA LEU A 155 21.51 1.99 4.40
C LEU A 155 22.13 3.34 4.80
N HIS A 156 21.68 3.95 5.90
CA HIS A 156 22.26 5.20 6.39
C HIS A 156 23.77 5.08 6.70
N ALA A 157 24.19 3.97 7.32
CA ALA A 157 25.58 3.78 7.72
C ALA A 157 26.51 3.35 6.57
N ASN A 158 25.99 2.66 5.56
CA ASN A 158 26.81 1.98 4.54
C ASN A 158 26.64 2.52 3.12
N ARG A 159 25.72 3.47 2.89
CA ARG A 159 25.38 4.02 1.56
C ARG A 159 25.33 5.55 1.63
N THR A 160 25.61 6.19 0.50
CA THR A 160 25.68 7.67 0.38
C THR A 160 24.48 8.26 -0.37
N GLU A 161 23.69 7.41 -1.02
CA GLU A 161 22.53 7.77 -1.84
C GLU A 161 21.46 8.50 -1.03
N GLY A 162 21.32 8.16 0.25
CA GLY A 162 20.42 8.84 1.18
C GLY A 162 18.94 8.56 0.93
N CYS A 163 18.09 9.52 1.30
CA CYS A 163 16.65 9.47 1.09
C CYS A 163 16.12 10.79 0.51
N THR A 164 14.81 10.87 0.30
CA THR A 164 14.12 12.14 0.04
C THR A 164 13.08 12.39 1.14
N VAL A 165 12.35 13.51 1.06
CA VAL A 165 11.23 13.83 1.96
C VAL A 165 10.19 12.69 2.06
N TYR A 166 10.09 11.84 1.03
CA TYR A 166 9.18 10.70 1.00
C TYR A 166 9.48 9.64 2.07
N ALA A 167 10.71 9.55 2.58
CA ALA A 167 11.02 8.65 3.68
C ALA A 167 10.27 9.04 4.96
N MET A 168 10.32 10.33 5.32
CA MET A 168 9.66 10.83 6.53
C MET A 168 8.15 10.93 6.34
N ASP A 169 7.69 11.37 5.16
CA ASP A 169 6.25 11.41 4.82
C ASP A 169 5.65 9.99 4.86
N GLY A 170 6.34 9.01 4.27
CA GLY A 170 5.91 7.61 4.26
C GLY A 170 5.89 6.98 5.65
N ALA A 171 6.93 7.21 6.45
CA ALA A 171 6.99 6.75 7.84
C ALA A 171 5.87 7.35 8.68
N ALA A 172 5.57 8.64 8.48
CA ALA A 172 4.49 9.33 9.17
C ALA A 172 3.11 8.78 8.78
N ALA A 173 2.89 8.59 7.48
CA ALA A 173 1.64 8.07 6.95
C ALA A 173 1.33 6.66 7.47
N HIS A 174 2.33 5.81 7.72
CA HIS A 174 2.12 4.41 8.13
C HIS A 174 2.36 4.14 9.62
N GLY A 175 2.66 5.17 10.42
CA GLY A 175 2.74 5.01 11.88
C GLY A 175 4.10 4.53 12.40
N HIS A 176 5.19 4.75 11.65
CA HIS A 176 6.53 4.31 12.01
C HIS A 176 7.31 5.40 12.76
N LEU A 177 6.94 5.63 14.02
CA LEU A 177 7.55 6.68 14.86
C LEU A 177 9.06 6.48 15.10
N ASP A 178 9.51 5.22 15.23
CA ASP A 178 10.91 4.85 15.42
C ASP A 178 11.78 5.26 14.23
N VAL A 179 11.34 4.91 13.02
CA VAL A 179 11.96 5.32 11.76
C VAL A 179 11.94 6.84 11.63
N LEU A 180 10.80 7.47 11.90
CA LEU A 180 10.63 8.91 11.78
C LEU A 180 11.59 9.67 12.72
N THR A 181 11.70 9.22 13.97
CA THR A 181 12.61 9.80 14.96
C THR A 181 14.07 9.61 14.53
N PHE A 182 14.42 8.45 13.99
CA PHE A 182 15.76 8.20 13.45
C PHE A 182 16.09 9.15 12.30
N LEU A 183 15.18 9.27 11.32
CA LEU A 183 15.34 10.17 10.18
C LEU A 183 15.46 11.62 10.65
N HIS A 184 14.64 12.07 11.60
CA HIS A 184 14.72 13.42 12.15
C HIS A 184 16.10 13.74 12.76
N ASN A 185 16.69 12.78 13.49
CA ASN A 185 17.95 12.99 14.20
C ASN A 185 19.20 12.83 13.32
N HIS A 186 19.13 12.06 12.23
CA HIS A 186 20.32 11.67 11.45
C HIS A 186 20.29 12.15 9.99
N ARG A 187 19.16 12.68 9.52
CA ARG A 187 18.96 13.15 8.14
C ARG A 187 18.52 14.61 8.12
N HIS A 188 18.74 15.29 7.01
CA HIS A 188 18.48 16.73 6.84
C HIS A 188 17.41 17.04 5.80
N GLU A 189 16.93 16.02 5.10
CA GLU A 189 15.93 16.14 4.03
C GLU A 189 14.58 16.64 4.54
N GLY A 190 14.22 16.34 5.80
CA GLY A 190 12.96 16.77 6.41
C GLY A 190 11.74 16.01 5.90
N CYS A 191 10.58 16.65 6.01
CA CYS A 191 9.30 16.14 5.51
C CYS A 191 8.55 17.21 4.72
N THR A 192 7.37 16.87 4.22
CA THR A 192 6.42 17.85 3.69
C THR A 192 5.22 17.98 4.63
N THR A 193 4.26 18.84 4.29
CA THR A 193 2.99 18.92 5.01
C THR A 193 2.21 17.60 4.96
N GLN A 194 2.49 16.72 3.98
CA GLN A 194 1.85 15.41 3.88
C GLN A 194 2.14 14.51 5.08
N ALA A 195 3.27 14.68 5.76
CA ALA A 195 3.60 13.87 6.93
C ALA A 195 2.53 13.98 8.02
N ILE A 196 2.16 15.20 8.42
CA ILE A 196 1.10 15.41 9.41
C ILE A 196 -0.29 15.13 8.81
N ASP A 197 -0.56 15.56 7.57
CA ASP A 197 -1.89 15.36 6.95
C ASP A 197 -2.25 13.87 6.84
N LEU A 198 -1.30 13.02 6.42
CA LEU A 198 -1.50 11.58 6.29
C LEU A 198 -1.43 10.86 7.64
N ALA A 199 -0.54 11.26 8.55
CA ALA A 199 -0.54 10.74 9.93
C ALA A 199 -1.88 11.02 10.61
N ALA A 200 -2.47 12.20 10.38
CA ALA A 200 -3.76 12.57 10.94
C ALA A 200 -4.91 11.76 10.34
N ARG A 201 -4.91 11.55 9.02
CA ARG A 201 -5.85 10.65 8.33
C ARG A 201 -5.85 9.24 8.91
N ASN A 202 -4.66 8.70 9.17
CA ASN A 202 -4.51 7.30 9.63
C ASN A 202 -4.61 7.15 11.17
N GLY A 203 -4.52 8.25 11.91
CA GLY A 203 -4.72 8.28 13.36
C GLY A 203 -3.46 8.11 14.18
N HIS A 204 -2.30 8.51 13.65
CA HIS A 204 -1.00 8.41 14.32
C HIS A 204 -0.74 9.65 15.18
N LEU A 205 -1.43 9.77 16.32
CA LEU A 205 -1.38 10.94 17.20
C LEU A 205 0.02 11.25 17.73
N ASP A 206 0.77 10.21 18.09
CA ASP A 206 2.15 10.29 18.54
C ASP A 206 3.07 10.94 17.51
N ILE A 207 2.92 10.55 16.24
CA ILE A 207 3.64 11.14 15.11
C ILE A 207 3.20 12.59 14.87
N VAL A 208 1.89 12.87 14.91
CA VAL A 208 1.37 14.24 14.73
C VAL A 208 1.94 15.18 15.80
N LYS A 209 1.99 14.73 17.07
CA LYS A 209 2.62 15.48 18.16
C LYS A 209 4.09 15.70 17.91
N PHE A 210 4.83 14.63 17.61
CA PHE A 210 6.26 14.70 17.37
C PHE A 210 6.59 15.70 16.25
N LEU A 211 5.93 15.58 15.10
CA LEU A 211 6.14 16.46 13.97
C LEU A 211 5.75 17.90 14.29
N HIS A 212 4.64 18.13 15.00
CA HIS A 212 4.24 19.48 15.39
C HIS A 212 5.25 20.15 16.35
N GLU A 213 5.85 19.40 17.26
CA GLU A 213 6.81 19.92 18.25
C GLU A 213 8.22 20.11 17.67
N HIS A 214 8.63 19.28 16.72
CA HIS A 214 10.03 19.20 16.26
C HIS A 214 10.26 19.67 14.81
N ARG A 215 9.19 19.91 14.04
CA ARG A 215 9.26 20.33 12.62
C ARG A 215 8.49 21.62 12.38
N SER A 216 8.96 22.41 11.41
CA SER A 216 8.37 23.71 11.06
C SER A 216 7.47 23.66 9.83
N GLU A 217 7.47 22.55 9.09
CA GLU A 217 6.66 22.37 7.87
C GLU A 217 5.17 22.42 8.16
N GLY A 218 4.76 21.98 9.34
CA GLY A 218 3.37 22.01 9.79
C GLY A 218 2.46 21.10 8.96
N CYS A 219 1.19 21.51 8.87
CA CYS A 219 0.13 20.76 8.21
C CYS A 219 -0.82 21.69 7.46
N THR A 220 -1.58 21.14 6.51
CA THR A 220 -2.60 21.91 5.80
C THR A 220 -3.93 21.85 6.56
N ALA A 221 -4.95 22.60 6.12
CA ALA A 221 -6.30 22.48 6.66
C ALA A 221 -6.89 21.05 6.50
N ASP A 222 -6.32 20.24 5.60
CA ASP A 222 -6.77 18.88 5.34
C ASP A 222 -6.48 17.92 6.50
N ALA A 223 -5.44 18.14 7.32
CA ALA A 223 -5.13 17.27 8.46
C ALA A 223 -6.33 17.07 9.40
N LEU A 224 -6.98 18.17 9.79
CA LEU A 224 -8.16 18.12 10.67
C LEU A 224 -9.34 17.47 9.95
N THR A 225 -9.59 17.85 8.70
CA THR A 225 -10.67 17.28 7.88
C THR A 225 -10.52 15.77 7.71
N TYR A 226 -9.32 15.29 7.38
CA TYR A 226 -9.03 13.87 7.22
C TYR A 226 -9.14 13.11 8.53
N ALA A 227 -8.62 13.64 9.65
CA ALA A 227 -8.79 13.03 10.96
C ALA A 227 -10.28 12.82 11.29
N LEU A 228 -11.11 13.84 11.07
CA LEU A 228 -12.56 13.78 11.32
C LEU A 228 -13.27 12.77 10.39
N MET A 229 -13.00 12.82 9.08
CA MET A 229 -13.58 11.90 8.09
C MET A 229 -13.23 10.43 8.38
N CYS A 230 -12.04 10.18 8.91
CA CYS A 230 -11.57 8.84 9.30
C CYS A 230 -11.89 8.47 10.76
N GLY A 231 -12.61 9.33 11.49
CA GLY A 231 -13.04 9.06 12.87
C GLY A 231 -11.92 9.11 13.92
N LYS A 232 -10.81 9.78 13.63
CA LYS A 232 -9.62 9.93 14.50
C LYS A 232 -9.80 11.12 15.44
N LEU A 233 -10.69 10.96 16.42
CA LEU A 233 -11.12 12.06 17.30
C LEU A 233 -10.02 12.55 18.25
N ASP A 234 -9.11 11.66 18.64
CA ASP A 234 -7.94 11.98 19.46
C ASP A 234 -6.96 12.91 18.73
N VAL A 235 -6.70 12.63 17.45
CA VAL A 235 -5.93 13.52 16.57
C VAL A 235 -6.67 14.82 16.33
N ALA A 236 -7.97 14.76 16.01
CA ALA A 236 -8.76 15.96 15.76
C ALA A 236 -8.80 16.90 16.98
N ALA A 237 -8.96 16.35 18.19
CA ALA A 237 -8.93 17.10 19.44
C ALA A 237 -7.57 17.77 19.68
N TYR A 238 -6.47 17.06 19.39
CA TYR A 238 -5.13 17.64 19.46
C TYR A 238 -4.93 18.75 18.42
N LEU A 239 -5.31 18.52 17.16
CA LEU A 239 -5.18 19.52 16.10
C LEU A 239 -6.01 20.78 16.39
N GLN A 240 -7.21 20.64 16.97
CA GLN A 240 -8.03 21.78 17.41
C GLN A 240 -7.45 22.51 18.62
N SER A 241 -6.70 21.84 19.51
CA SER A 241 -6.09 22.51 20.66
C SER A 241 -4.86 23.32 20.28
N VAL A 242 -4.14 22.92 19.22
CA VAL A 242 -2.92 23.59 18.77
C VAL A 242 -3.15 24.54 17.59
N ARG A 243 -4.28 24.46 16.88
CA ARG A 243 -4.60 25.31 15.72
C ARG A 243 -5.83 26.17 15.97
N ALA A 244 -5.73 27.45 15.61
CA ALA A 244 -6.85 28.38 15.60
C ALA A 244 -7.74 28.24 14.34
N GLU A 245 -7.25 27.56 13.31
CA GLU A 245 -8.00 27.28 12.09
C GLU A 245 -9.03 26.19 12.39
N GLY A 246 -10.31 26.59 12.47
CA GLY A 246 -11.42 25.67 12.68
C GLY A 246 -11.63 24.70 11.51
N CYS A 247 -12.60 23.80 11.65
CA CYS A 247 -12.98 22.89 10.58
C CYS A 247 -13.86 23.59 9.53
N GLY A 248 -13.65 23.28 8.24
CA GLY A 248 -14.58 23.68 7.18
C GLY A 248 -15.90 22.89 7.22
N ASP A 249 -16.94 23.41 6.57
CA ASP A 249 -18.26 22.76 6.44
C ASP A 249 -18.17 21.34 5.83
N ASP A 250 -17.13 21.09 5.04
CA ASP A 250 -16.83 19.81 4.39
C ASP A 250 -16.60 18.68 5.40
N ALA A 251 -16.05 18.97 6.58
CA ALA A 251 -15.79 17.95 7.60
C ALA A 251 -17.09 17.40 8.21
N LEU A 252 -18.06 18.29 8.50
CA LEU A 252 -19.38 17.89 9.00
C LEU A 252 -20.17 17.15 7.93
N TYR A 253 -20.10 17.60 6.66
CA TYR A 253 -20.68 16.90 5.52
C TYR A 253 -20.10 15.50 5.35
N GLY A 254 -18.77 15.35 5.38
CA GLY A 254 -18.08 14.06 5.27
C GLY A 254 -18.40 13.10 6.42
N ALA A 255 -18.48 13.61 7.65
CA ALA A 255 -18.89 12.81 8.82
C ALA A 255 -20.34 12.30 8.69
N ALA A 256 -21.25 13.16 8.22
CA ALA A 256 -22.63 12.78 7.95
C ALA A 256 -22.77 11.78 6.80
N TRP A 257 -21.95 11.95 5.74
CA TRP A 257 -21.88 11.04 4.61
C TRP A 257 -21.25 9.68 4.95
N THR A 258 -20.33 9.61 5.91
CA THR A 258 -19.77 8.32 6.34
C THR A 258 -20.62 7.63 7.40
N GLY A 259 -21.51 8.36 8.07
CA GLY A 259 -22.33 7.86 9.16
C GLY A 259 -21.62 7.87 10.51
N SER A 260 -20.54 8.64 10.65
CA SER A 260 -19.69 8.67 11.84
C SER A 260 -20.32 9.51 12.94
N LEU A 261 -21.23 8.92 13.72
CA LEU A 261 -21.98 9.60 14.78
C LEU A 261 -21.09 10.32 15.80
N GLU A 262 -20.00 9.68 16.24
CA GLU A 262 -19.09 10.26 17.22
C GLU A 262 -18.35 11.49 16.67
N THR A 263 -17.94 11.48 15.40
CA THR A 263 -17.38 12.66 14.72
C THR A 263 -18.41 13.79 14.62
N VAL A 264 -19.67 13.46 14.30
CA VAL A 264 -20.75 14.46 14.23
C VAL A 264 -20.99 15.09 15.61
N LYS A 265 -21.07 14.28 16.67
CA LYS A 265 -21.18 14.79 18.05
C LYS A 265 -20.00 15.69 18.40
N PHE A 266 -18.78 15.24 18.12
CA PHE A 266 -17.56 15.99 18.38
C PHE A 266 -17.58 17.36 17.70
N LEU A 267 -17.94 17.41 16.41
CA LEU A 267 -18.05 18.66 15.65
C LEU A 267 -19.17 19.57 16.16
N CYS A 268 -20.31 19.02 16.56
CA CYS A 268 -21.40 19.80 17.14
C CYS A 268 -21.05 20.37 18.54
N THR A 269 -20.14 19.73 19.29
CA THR A 269 -19.70 20.20 20.62
C THR A 269 -18.55 21.22 20.61
N GLY A 270 -17.72 21.24 19.56
CA GLY A 270 -16.43 21.96 19.50
C GLY A 270 -16.42 23.45 19.14
N ALA A 271 -17.58 24.13 19.11
CA ALA A 271 -17.77 25.56 18.82
C ALA A 271 -17.63 26.04 17.34
N GLN A 272 -18.41 27.09 17.03
CA GLN A 272 -18.42 27.96 15.83
C GLN A 272 -19.11 27.52 14.52
N LEU A 273 -19.44 26.26 14.30
CA LEU A 273 -20.29 25.93 13.13
C LEU A 273 -21.71 26.46 13.35
N GLN A 274 -22.11 27.47 12.58
CA GLN A 274 -23.52 27.84 12.36
C GLN A 274 -24.20 26.65 11.65
N PRO A 275 -24.93 25.80 12.38
CA PRO A 275 -24.93 24.38 12.05
C PRO A 275 -26.20 23.96 11.30
N TYR A 276 -26.59 24.73 10.29
CA TYR A 276 -27.66 24.32 9.39
C TYR A 276 -27.22 24.45 7.94
N HIS A 277 -26.58 23.40 7.43
CA HIS A 277 -26.51 23.19 6.00
C HIS A 277 -27.44 22.01 5.64
N PRO A 278 -28.57 22.24 4.94
CA PRO A 278 -29.47 21.17 4.49
C PRO A 278 -28.75 19.99 3.83
N LYS A 279 -27.64 20.28 3.14
CA LYS A 279 -26.76 19.30 2.48
C LYS A 279 -26.25 18.22 3.44
N VAL A 280 -25.94 18.54 4.71
CA VAL A 280 -25.44 17.58 5.71
C VAL A 280 -26.52 16.57 6.09
N ILE A 281 -27.76 17.04 6.31
CA ILE A 281 -28.90 16.19 6.64
C ILE A 281 -29.27 15.32 5.43
N THR A 282 -29.31 15.92 4.23
CA THR A 282 -29.55 15.18 2.99
C THR A 282 -28.47 14.12 2.74
N ALA A 283 -27.19 14.41 3.01
CA ALA A 283 -26.10 13.46 2.93
C ALA A 283 -26.31 12.24 3.83
N ALA A 284 -26.54 12.45 5.13
CA ALA A 284 -26.81 11.36 6.08
C ALA A 284 -28.05 10.55 5.67
N ALA A 285 -29.13 11.21 5.26
CA ALA A 285 -30.37 10.56 4.86
C ALA A 285 -30.21 9.74 3.56
N SER A 286 -29.49 10.27 2.56
CA SER A 286 -29.22 9.59 1.27
C SER A 286 -28.43 8.29 1.38
N ARG A 287 -27.73 8.08 2.49
CA ARG A 287 -27.02 6.83 2.79
C ARG A 287 -27.67 6.01 3.90
N GLY A 288 -28.80 6.46 4.42
CA GLY A 288 -29.57 5.75 5.44
C GLY A 288 -28.94 5.77 6.84
N HIS A 289 -28.16 6.79 7.19
CA HIS A 289 -27.55 6.94 8.51
C HIS A 289 -28.54 7.52 9.53
N ILE A 290 -29.51 6.70 9.96
CA ILE A 290 -30.65 7.11 10.80
C ILE A 290 -30.19 7.78 12.10
N GLN A 291 -29.19 7.20 12.80
CA GLN A 291 -28.71 7.73 14.09
C GLN A 291 -28.12 9.14 13.95
N VAL A 292 -27.42 9.42 12.84
CA VAL A 292 -26.89 10.76 12.56
C VAL A 292 -28.03 11.74 12.28
N VAL A 293 -29.04 11.35 11.48
CA VAL A 293 -30.21 12.21 11.21
C VAL A 293 -30.97 12.53 12.49
N LEU A 294 -31.19 11.55 13.38
CA LEU A 294 -31.85 11.76 14.67
C LEU A 294 -31.04 12.67 15.60
N TYR A 295 -29.72 12.49 15.65
CA TYR A 295 -28.86 13.35 16.45
C TYR A 295 -28.88 14.80 15.92
N LEU A 296 -28.69 15.01 14.62
CA LEU A 296 -28.79 16.34 14.00
C LEU A 296 -30.18 16.97 14.25
N GLN A 297 -31.26 16.19 14.20
CA GLN A 297 -32.60 16.67 14.55
C GLN A 297 -32.68 17.13 16.02
N SER A 298 -32.10 16.36 16.95
CA SER A 298 -32.10 16.71 18.38
C SER A 298 -31.35 18.02 18.65
N VAL A 299 -30.26 18.28 17.93
CA VAL A 299 -29.45 19.49 18.08
C VAL A 299 -30.10 20.70 17.41
N TYR A 300 -30.83 20.53 16.29
CA TYR A 300 -31.34 21.65 15.46
C TYR A 300 -32.86 21.83 15.44
N SER A 301 -33.59 21.20 16.36
CA SER A 301 -35.07 21.24 16.43
C SER A 301 -35.70 22.63 16.61
N THR A 302 -34.90 23.69 16.77
CA THR A 302 -35.34 25.07 16.95
C THR A 302 -35.55 25.86 15.66
N HIS A 303 -35.10 25.39 14.48
CA HIS A 303 -34.96 26.24 13.28
C HIS A 303 -35.82 25.89 12.05
N VAL A 304 -36.58 24.78 12.01
CA VAL A 304 -37.32 24.36 10.79
C VAL A 304 -38.65 23.66 11.13
N SER A 305 -39.65 23.79 10.25
CA SER A 305 -40.94 23.09 10.35
C SER A 305 -40.77 21.57 10.43
N TRP A 306 -41.51 20.95 11.34
CA TRP A 306 -41.55 19.50 11.56
C TRP A 306 -41.73 18.67 10.26
N SER A 307 -42.42 19.23 9.26
CA SER A 307 -42.67 18.59 7.96
C SER A 307 -41.39 18.22 7.18
N SER A 308 -40.36 19.07 7.22
CA SER A 308 -39.11 18.82 6.47
C SER A 308 -38.30 17.69 7.12
N TRP A 309 -38.25 17.65 8.46
CA TRP A 309 -37.54 16.61 9.20
C TRP A 309 -38.16 15.23 9.04
N CYS A 310 -39.49 15.13 9.08
CA CYS A 310 -40.19 13.87 8.85
C CYS A 310 -39.83 13.25 7.49
N MET A 311 -39.71 14.06 6.43
CA MET A 311 -39.32 13.56 5.10
C MET A 311 -37.89 13.01 5.08
N HIS A 312 -36.94 13.68 5.74
CA HIS A 312 -35.55 13.19 5.81
C HIS A 312 -35.44 11.90 6.63
N VAL A 313 -36.18 11.77 7.74
CA VAL A 313 -36.22 10.55 8.56
C VAL A 313 -36.84 9.39 7.78
N VAL A 314 -38.00 9.59 7.16
CA VAL A 314 -38.66 8.57 6.33
C VAL A 314 -37.75 8.14 5.18
N TYR A 315 -37.12 9.09 4.50
CA TYR A 315 -36.19 8.80 3.42
C TYR A 315 -34.96 8.00 3.91
N ALA A 316 -34.37 8.38 5.05
CA ALA A 316 -33.25 7.65 5.64
C ALA A 316 -33.62 6.21 6.02
N ILE A 317 -34.80 5.99 6.62
CA ILE A 317 -35.30 4.66 6.98
C ILE A 317 -35.51 3.82 5.73
N ALA A 318 -36.21 4.35 4.72
CA ALA A 318 -36.45 3.66 3.46
C ALA A 318 -35.15 3.27 2.76
N LYS A 319 -34.17 4.20 2.75
CA LYS A 319 -32.86 3.95 2.13
C LYS A 319 -32.03 2.93 2.90
N HIS A 320 -32.03 2.99 4.24
CA HIS A 320 -31.37 2.00 5.08
C HIS A 320 -31.96 0.60 4.84
N ALA A 321 -33.29 0.48 4.85
CA ALA A 321 -33.97 -0.79 4.58
C ALA A 321 -33.62 -1.35 3.19
N TRP A 322 -33.61 -0.50 2.15
CA TRP A 322 -33.19 -0.89 0.81
C TRP A 322 -31.73 -1.38 0.76
N LEU A 323 -30.80 -0.70 1.44
CA LEU A 323 -29.39 -1.10 1.50
C LEU A 323 -29.20 -2.46 2.21
N GLN A 324 -29.95 -2.72 3.28
CA GLN A 324 -29.91 -4.01 3.99
C GLN A 324 -30.45 -5.15 3.12
N LEU A 325 -31.57 -4.91 2.43
CA LEU A 325 -32.16 -5.88 1.51
C LEU A 325 -31.18 -6.23 0.37
N ASN A 326 -30.55 -5.22 -0.24
CA ASN A 326 -29.63 -5.41 -1.36
C ASN A 326 -28.33 -6.14 -0.95
N ARG A 327 -27.86 -5.91 0.29
CA ARG A 327 -26.74 -6.69 0.85
C ARG A 327 -27.11 -8.15 1.08
N ALA A 328 -28.31 -8.40 1.59
CA ALA A 328 -28.79 -9.76 1.84
C ALA A 328 -28.93 -10.55 0.53
N THR A 329 -29.41 -9.93 -0.55
CA THR A 329 -29.51 -10.58 -1.87
C THR A 329 -28.14 -10.86 -2.49
N LEU A 330 -27.19 -9.93 -2.36
CA LEU A 330 -25.81 -10.17 -2.85
C LEU A 330 -25.10 -11.30 -2.10
N LEU A 331 -25.34 -11.43 -0.78
CA LEU A 331 -24.79 -12.51 0.04
C LEU A 331 -25.45 -13.86 -0.22
N SER A 332 -26.72 -13.89 -0.64
CA SER A 332 -27.37 -15.13 -1.07
C SER A 332 -26.84 -15.61 -2.41
N ASP A 333 -26.55 -14.70 -3.35
CA ASP A 333 -25.97 -15.06 -4.65
C ASP A 333 -24.53 -15.58 -4.52
N GLN A 334 -23.70 -14.99 -3.65
CA GLN A 334 -22.34 -15.48 -3.39
C GLN A 334 -22.26 -16.83 -2.64
N ARG A 335 -23.37 -17.32 -2.06
CA ARG A 335 -23.44 -18.65 -1.42
C ARG A 335 -23.93 -19.75 -2.36
N MET A 336 -24.36 -19.39 -3.57
CA MET A 336 -24.84 -20.34 -4.59
C MET A 336 -23.81 -20.66 -5.69
N ASP A 337 -22.61 -20.06 -5.63
CA ASP A 337 -21.44 -20.35 -6.48
C ASP A 337 -20.34 -21.09 -5.70
#